data_AF-A0A919JCG3-F1
#
_entry.id   AF-A0A919JCG3-F1
#
_cell.length_a   1.000
_cell.length_b   1.000
_cell.length_c   1.000
_cell.angle_alpha   90.00
_cell.angle_beta   90.00
_cell.angle_gamma   90.00
#
_symmetry.space_group_name_H-M   'P 1'
#
loop_
_entity.id
_entity.type
_entity.pdbx_description
1 polymer ?
#
loop_
_entity_poly.entity_id
_entity_poly.type
_entity_poly.pdbx_seq_one_letter_code
_entity_poly.pdbx_strand_id
1 'polypeptide(L)'
;MTEPSRLGFLDGLRLLAALAVLSKHWVGVGAAAITEDGQWVYPWGPESPEKLFGPWHGPAVYGWLGVNIFFLISGFVIAMSGWGRTLGGFFTARVARLFPAYWFAVLLTVAVVSFRPGLTNGQVRGGVENAVLNLTMVQAAYGGPSVDPSYWTLWWELRFYLIFAVVVMVGLTYRRVVAFCALWTVGAVVAEATDNKLLDLVAMPQYAPYFIAGVAFHLIHRFGGNLLLTGIVGFNYLLALHFVDRDIASQIRESDITARTDELVALAVTCFFLVMAMVALHVLDRIDWRWLTVAGALSYPLYLMHQVIGFVVIRELRPYLSPPAVVAVALIAMVVLAHLVRHFVERPMGRWLRRGLTQSFAALRHESPAELSRN
;
A
#
# COMPACT_ATOMS: atom_id res chain seq x y z
N MET A 1 -30.75 5.34 -1.99
CA MET A 1 -29.39 5.27 -1.44
C MET A 1 -28.43 5.42 -2.60
N THR A 2 -27.86 6.61 -2.78
CA THR A 2 -26.88 6.86 -3.85
C THR A 2 -25.66 5.98 -3.60
N GLU A 3 -25.21 5.25 -4.62
CA GLU A 3 -23.91 4.57 -4.58
C GLU A 3 -22.85 5.61 -4.16
N PRO A 4 -21.85 5.24 -3.33
CA PRO A 4 -20.75 6.15 -3.07
C PRO A 4 -20.11 6.51 -4.41
N SER A 5 -20.19 7.78 -4.80
CA SER A 5 -19.50 8.30 -5.98
C SER A 5 -18.04 7.90 -5.86
N ARG A 6 -17.55 7.10 -6.82
CA ARG A 6 -16.13 6.80 -6.88
C ARG A 6 -15.40 8.12 -7.10
N LEU A 7 -14.48 8.45 -6.20
CA LEU A 7 -13.64 9.63 -6.36
C LEU A 7 -12.51 9.32 -7.34
N GLY A 8 -12.71 9.65 -8.62
CA GLY A 8 -11.70 9.46 -9.67
C GLY A 8 -10.35 10.07 -9.30
N PHE A 9 -10.33 11.25 -8.67
CA PHE A 9 -9.10 11.88 -8.20
C PHE A 9 -8.25 10.99 -7.28
N LEU A 10 -8.87 10.29 -6.31
CA LEU A 10 -8.14 9.36 -5.42
C LEU A 10 -7.58 8.16 -6.17
N ASP A 11 -8.26 7.70 -7.21
CA ASP A 11 -7.79 6.62 -8.07
C ASP A 11 -6.57 7.07 -8.90
N GLY A 12 -6.54 8.33 -9.36
CA GLY A 12 -5.35 8.93 -9.98
C GLY A 12 -4.17 9.07 -9.02
N LEU A 13 -4.43 9.56 -7.81
CA LEU A 13 -3.42 9.76 -6.77
C LEU A 13 -2.75 8.44 -6.37
N ARG A 14 -3.51 7.33 -6.35
CA ARG A 14 -2.95 5.98 -6.17
C ARG A 14 -2.00 5.57 -7.28
N LEU A 15 -2.32 5.87 -8.54
CA LEU A 15 -1.39 5.55 -9.63
C LEU A 15 -0.11 6.39 -9.52
N LEU A 16 -0.23 7.68 -9.20
CA LEU A 16 0.94 8.53 -8.97
C LEU A 16 1.81 7.99 -7.83
N ALA A 17 1.21 7.55 -6.74
CA ALA A 17 1.91 6.90 -5.64
C ALA A 17 2.63 5.61 -6.07
N ALA A 18 1.98 4.74 -6.86
CA ALA A 18 2.61 3.54 -7.41
C ALA A 18 3.80 3.88 -8.31
N LEU A 19 3.66 4.89 -9.17
CA LEU A 19 4.71 5.33 -10.09
C LEU A 19 5.89 5.96 -9.34
N ALA A 20 5.64 6.67 -8.23
CA ALA A 20 6.69 7.18 -7.36
C ALA A 20 7.48 6.03 -6.72
N VAL A 21 6.82 5.01 -6.17
CA VAL A 21 7.54 3.85 -5.60
C VAL A 21 8.30 3.09 -6.69
N LEU A 22 7.73 2.98 -7.89
CA LEU A 22 8.42 2.40 -9.04
C LEU A 22 9.66 3.20 -9.43
N SER A 23 9.59 4.54 -9.48
CA SER A 23 10.74 5.37 -9.81
C SER A 23 11.85 5.24 -8.77
N LYS A 24 11.52 5.14 -7.46
CA LYS A 24 12.49 4.83 -6.40
C LYS A 24 13.26 3.56 -6.71
N HIS A 25 12.56 2.48 -7.05
CA HIS A 25 13.21 1.21 -7.31
C HIS A 25 14.03 1.25 -8.61
N TRP A 26 13.51 1.80 -9.69
CA TRP A 26 14.15 1.67 -10.99
C TRP A 26 15.23 2.72 -11.27
N VAL A 27 15.15 3.90 -10.64
CA VAL A 27 16.02 5.05 -10.92
C VAL A 27 16.69 5.56 -9.64
N GLY A 28 16.05 5.38 -8.48
CA GLY A 28 16.52 5.91 -7.19
C GLY A 28 17.50 5.03 -6.43
N VAL A 29 17.47 3.70 -6.57
CA VAL A 29 18.33 2.79 -5.78
C VAL A 29 19.36 2.07 -6.63
N GLY A 30 20.59 1.97 -6.12
CA GLY A 30 21.68 1.24 -6.77
C GLY A 30 21.57 -0.26 -6.55
N ALA A 31 21.23 -0.66 -5.32
CA ALA A 31 21.08 -2.05 -4.93
C ALA A 31 19.60 -2.42 -4.77
N ALA A 32 19.22 -3.60 -5.29
CA ALA A 32 17.87 -4.12 -5.24
C ALA A 32 17.64 -5.17 -4.15
N ALA A 33 18.71 -5.87 -3.77
CA ALA A 33 18.65 -7.12 -3.03
C ALA A 33 20.02 -7.52 -2.48
N ILE A 34 20.05 -8.42 -1.50
CA ILE A 34 21.27 -9.10 -1.04
C ILE A 34 21.13 -10.60 -1.37
N THR A 35 22.12 -11.16 -2.06
CA THR A 35 22.21 -12.59 -2.39
C THR A 35 22.46 -13.45 -1.13
N GLU A 36 22.36 -14.77 -1.28
CA GLU A 36 22.65 -15.72 -0.18
C GLU A 36 24.07 -15.57 0.38
N ASP A 37 25.02 -15.25 -0.49
CA ASP A 37 26.43 -15.05 -0.14
C ASP A 37 26.72 -13.64 0.41
N GLY A 38 25.67 -12.87 0.74
CA GLY A 38 25.79 -11.52 1.28
C GLY A 38 26.18 -10.45 0.25
N GLN A 39 26.20 -10.78 -1.04
CA GLN A 39 26.54 -9.83 -2.11
C GLN A 39 25.33 -9.02 -2.55
N TRP A 40 25.48 -7.71 -2.71
CA TRP A 40 24.43 -6.85 -3.24
C TRP A 40 24.15 -7.13 -4.72
N VAL A 41 22.87 -7.16 -5.09
CA VAL A 41 22.42 -7.24 -6.48
C VAL A 41 22.14 -5.85 -7.01
N TYR A 42 22.85 -5.48 -8.08
CA TYR A 42 22.72 -4.19 -8.75
C TYR A 42 22.00 -4.37 -10.10
N PRO A 43 20.71 -3.97 -10.22
CA PRO A 43 19.93 -4.14 -11.46
C PRO A 43 20.56 -3.46 -12.67
N TRP A 44 21.28 -2.37 -12.45
CA TRP A 44 21.97 -1.60 -13.49
C TRP A 44 23.44 -1.99 -13.70
N GLY A 45 23.97 -2.93 -12.92
CA GLY A 45 25.39 -3.27 -12.91
C GLY A 45 26.19 -2.36 -11.97
N PRO A 46 27.52 -2.25 -12.15
CA PRO A 46 28.40 -1.57 -11.19
C PRO A 46 28.29 -0.04 -11.24
N GLU A 47 27.66 0.52 -12.26
CA GLU A 47 27.46 1.98 -12.37
C GLU A 47 26.37 2.46 -11.42
N SER A 48 26.62 3.58 -10.74
CA SER A 48 25.63 4.17 -9.83
C SER A 48 24.46 4.76 -10.61
N PRO A 49 23.21 4.66 -10.09
CA PRO A 49 22.05 5.28 -10.74
C PRO A 49 22.20 6.79 -10.93
N GLU A 50 22.92 7.48 -10.05
CA GLU A 50 23.24 8.90 -10.22
C GLU A 50 23.95 9.18 -11.55
N LYS A 51 24.93 8.35 -11.94
CA LYS A 51 25.63 8.48 -13.22
C LYS A 51 24.74 8.14 -14.41
N LEU A 52 23.91 7.11 -14.27
CA LEU A 52 23.04 6.62 -15.34
C LEU A 52 21.87 7.57 -15.66
N PHE A 53 21.37 8.27 -14.65
CA PHE A 53 20.13 9.05 -14.75
C PHE A 53 20.29 10.54 -14.47
N GLY A 54 21.46 10.98 -13.98
CA GLY A 54 21.76 12.39 -13.72
C GLY A 54 20.66 13.09 -12.91
N PRO A 55 20.02 14.15 -13.44
CA PRO A 55 19.03 14.93 -12.69
C PRO A 55 17.77 14.15 -12.30
N TRP A 56 17.48 13.01 -12.96
CA TRP A 56 16.30 12.19 -12.65
C TRP A 56 16.49 11.32 -11.39
N HIS A 57 17.74 11.08 -10.98
CA HIS A 57 18.07 10.26 -9.81
C HIS A 57 17.57 10.91 -8.51
N GLY A 58 17.88 12.19 -8.29
CA GLY A 58 17.54 12.91 -7.05
C GLY A 58 16.05 12.83 -6.67
N PRO A 59 15.12 13.25 -7.56
CA PRO A 59 13.69 13.14 -7.30
C PRO A 59 13.20 11.68 -7.14
N ALA A 60 13.80 10.74 -7.86
CA ALA A 60 13.40 9.33 -7.82
C ALA A 60 13.66 8.69 -6.45
N VAL A 61 14.73 9.09 -5.74
CA VAL A 61 15.02 8.56 -4.40
C VAL A 61 13.85 8.77 -3.43
N TYR A 62 13.15 9.90 -3.52
CA TYR A 62 11.99 10.22 -2.67
C TYR A 62 10.73 9.44 -3.01
N GLY A 63 10.75 8.61 -4.05
CA GLY A 63 9.60 7.83 -4.49
C GLY A 63 9.05 6.88 -3.42
N TRP A 64 9.84 6.52 -2.39
CA TRP A 64 9.37 5.74 -1.24
C TRP A 64 8.22 6.44 -0.48
N LEU A 65 8.15 7.78 -0.50
CA LEU A 65 7.05 8.55 0.09
C LEU A 65 5.69 8.27 -0.56
N GLY A 66 5.68 7.65 -1.75
CA GLY A 66 4.47 7.11 -2.36
C GLY A 66 3.71 6.15 -1.42
N VAL A 67 4.42 5.41 -0.56
CA VAL A 67 3.79 4.51 0.43
C VAL A 67 3.01 5.30 1.49
N ASN A 68 3.55 6.43 1.96
CA ASN A 68 2.92 7.27 2.98
C ASN A 68 1.57 7.83 2.49
N ILE A 69 1.52 8.34 1.25
CA ILE A 69 0.26 8.79 0.65
C ILE A 69 -0.68 7.62 0.33
N PHE A 70 -0.17 6.43 -0.01
CA PHE A 70 -0.99 5.23 -0.14
C PHE A 70 -1.76 4.91 1.15
N PHE A 71 -1.08 4.96 2.31
CA PHE A 71 -1.72 4.72 3.61
C PHE A 71 -2.75 5.80 3.95
N LEU A 72 -2.46 7.06 3.62
CA LEU A 72 -3.40 8.17 3.79
C LEU A 72 -4.67 7.99 2.94
N ILE A 73 -4.53 7.60 1.66
CA ILE A 73 -5.66 7.26 0.78
C ILE A 73 -6.39 6.00 1.28
N SER A 74 -5.65 5.01 1.79
CA SER A 74 -6.22 3.76 2.29
C SER A 74 -7.15 4.02 3.47
N GLY A 75 -6.72 4.83 4.44
CA GLY A 75 -7.56 5.28 5.56
C GLY A 75 -8.88 5.89 5.09
N PHE A 76 -8.81 6.81 4.12
CA PHE A 76 -9.98 7.47 3.56
C PHE A 76 -10.95 6.49 2.88
N VAL A 77 -10.43 5.65 1.98
CA VAL A 77 -11.28 4.74 1.18
C VAL A 77 -11.81 3.58 2.01
N ILE A 78 -11.11 3.14 3.06
CA ILE A 78 -11.62 2.13 3.98
C ILE A 78 -12.79 2.65 4.79
N ALA A 79 -12.70 3.85 5.34
CA ALA A 79 -13.82 4.47 6.03
C ALA A 79 -15.02 4.68 5.10
N MET A 80 -14.77 5.15 3.87
CA MET A 80 -15.80 5.31 2.85
C MET A 80 -16.49 4.00 2.48
N SER A 81 -15.69 2.97 2.18
CA SER A 81 -16.21 1.69 1.67
C SER A 81 -16.78 0.78 2.76
N GLY A 82 -16.39 0.98 4.02
CA GLY A 82 -16.97 0.28 5.16
C GLY A 82 -18.32 0.85 5.61
N TRP A 83 -18.63 2.11 5.29
CA TRP A 83 -19.84 2.77 5.79
C TRP A 83 -21.12 2.05 5.31
N GLY A 84 -21.99 1.69 6.27
CA GLY A 84 -23.24 0.99 6.00
C GLY A 84 -23.06 -0.47 5.53
N ARG A 85 -21.87 -1.06 5.68
CA ARG A 85 -21.63 -2.47 5.36
C ARG A 85 -21.62 -3.35 6.61
N THR A 86 -22.05 -4.59 6.43
CA THR A 86 -21.82 -5.66 7.41
C THR A 86 -20.36 -6.09 7.41
N LEU A 87 -19.90 -6.72 8.50
CA LEU A 87 -18.56 -7.30 8.57
C LEU A 87 -18.25 -8.25 7.40
N GLY A 88 -19.16 -9.18 7.11
CA GLY A 88 -19.00 -10.11 5.98
C GLY A 88 -18.93 -9.40 4.62
N GLY A 89 -19.71 -8.33 4.43
CA GLY A 89 -19.67 -7.52 3.21
C GLY A 89 -18.38 -6.70 3.09
N PHE A 90 -17.84 -6.21 4.21
CA PHE A 90 -16.54 -5.54 4.26
C PHE A 90 -15.41 -6.51 3.92
N PHE A 91 -15.35 -7.65 4.60
CA PHE A 91 -14.36 -8.71 4.37
C PHE A 91 -14.37 -9.19 2.91
N THR A 92 -15.55 -9.54 2.40
CA THR A 92 -15.72 -9.99 1.00
C THR A 92 -15.20 -8.96 0.01
N ALA A 93 -15.44 -7.67 0.26
CA ALA A 93 -15.00 -6.61 -0.63
C ALA A 93 -13.48 -6.36 -0.59
N ARG A 94 -12.79 -6.70 0.51
CA ARG A 94 -11.33 -6.63 0.61
C ARG A 94 -10.68 -7.85 -0.03
N VAL A 95 -11.15 -9.04 0.32
CA VAL A 95 -10.61 -10.30 -0.22
C VAL A 95 -10.74 -10.35 -1.74
N ALA A 96 -11.93 -10.06 -2.27
CA ALA A 96 -12.17 -10.06 -3.71
C ALA A 96 -11.42 -8.97 -4.49
N ARG A 97 -10.83 -7.98 -3.81
CA ARG A 97 -10.05 -6.90 -4.42
C ARG A 97 -8.55 -7.20 -4.42
N LEU A 98 -8.02 -7.72 -3.31
CA LEU A 98 -6.58 -7.80 -3.08
C LEU A 98 -6.02 -9.16 -3.48
N PHE A 99 -6.62 -10.24 -2.97
CA PHE A 99 -6.04 -11.58 -3.06
C PHE A 99 -5.88 -12.10 -4.50
N PRO A 100 -6.82 -11.89 -5.45
CA PRO A 100 -6.63 -12.35 -6.82
C PRO A 100 -5.33 -11.90 -7.50
N ALA A 101 -5.07 -10.59 -7.51
CA ALA A 101 -3.86 -10.06 -8.14
C ALA A 101 -2.62 -10.38 -7.29
N TYR A 102 -2.75 -10.40 -5.96
CA TYR A 102 -1.66 -10.76 -5.05
C TYR A 102 -1.20 -12.21 -5.24
N TRP A 103 -2.11 -13.18 -5.27
CA TRP A 103 -1.78 -14.58 -5.50
C TRP A 103 -1.08 -14.77 -6.85
N PHE A 104 -1.59 -14.16 -7.90
CA PHE A 104 -0.94 -14.21 -9.20
C PHE A 104 0.46 -13.59 -9.16
N ALA A 105 0.62 -12.43 -8.52
CA ALA A 105 1.92 -11.77 -8.41
C ALA A 105 2.92 -12.61 -7.60
N VAL A 106 2.51 -13.23 -6.49
CA VAL A 106 3.34 -14.17 -5.71
C VAL A 106 3.80 -15.33 -6.60
N LEU A 107 2.88 -15.99 -7.29
CA LEU A 107 3.20 -17.13 -8.16
C LEU A 107 4.08 -16.73 -9.35
N LEU A 108 3.80 -15.59 -9.97
CA LEU A 108 4.60 -15.07 -11.08
C LEU A 108 6.01 -14.71 -10.62
N THR A 109 6.15 -14.04 -9.47
CA THR A 109 7.45 -13.73 -8.87
C THR A 109 8.23 -15.02 -8.60
N VAL A 110 7.62 -16.02 -7.95
CA VAL A 110 8.28 -17.32 -7.71
C VAL A 110 8.73 -17.97 -9.03
N ALA A 111 7.89 -17.93 -10.07
CA ALA A 111 8.24 -18.47 -11.38
C ALA A 111 9.42 -17.73 -12.02
N VAL A 112 9.37 -16.39 -12.07
CA VAL A 112 10.44 -15.55 -12.65
C VAL A 112 11.77 -15.79 -11.96
N VAL A 113 11.77 -15.86 -10.62
CA VAL A 113 12.98 -16.11 -9.84
C VAL A 113 13.53 -17.53 -10.08
N SER A 114 12.64 -18.53 -10.23
CA SER A 114 13.05 -19.91 -10.50
C SER A 114 13.75 -20.09 -11.86
N PHE A 115 13.33 -19.35 -12.89
CA PHE A 115 13.95 -19.41 -14.24
C PHE A 115 15.19 -18.53 -14.40
N ARG A 116 15.45 -17.64 -13.43
CA ARG A 116 16.56 -16.69 -13.47
C ARG A 116 17.23 -16.62 -12.08
N PRO A 117 17.89 -17.71 -11.64
CA PRO A 117 18.62 -17.71 -10.38
C PRO A 117 19.73 -16.64 -10.42
N GLY A 118 19.84 -15.85 -9.34
CA GLY A 118 20.85 -14.80 -9.19
C GLY A 118 20.39 -13.34 -9.43
N LEU A 119 19.12 -13.05 -9.75
CA LEU A 119 18.59 -11.66 -9.78
C LEU A 119 17.99 -11.18 -8.49
N THR A 120 17.53 -12.11 -7.69
CA THR A 120 16.73 -11.77 -6.54
C THR A 120 17.23 -12.62 -5.43
N ASN A 121 17.53 -11.92 -4.35
CA ASN A 121 17.47 -12.36 -3.00
C ASN A 121 17.53 -13.89 -2.80
N GLY A 122 18.47 -14.29 -1.96
CA GLY A 122 18.29 -15.48 -1.12
C GLY A 122 17.06 -15.40 -0.19
N GLN A 123 16.03 -14.61 -0.51
CA GLN A 123 14.77 -14.41 0.22
C GLN A 123 13.63 -15.25 -0.37
N VAL A 124 13.84 -15.97 -1.47
CA VAL A 124 13.14 -17.26 -1.66
C VAL A 124 13.77 -18.32 -0.74
N ARG A 125 14.08 -17.91 0.50
CA ARG A 125 14.87 -18.65 1.50
C ARG A 125 14.14 -19.84 2.09
N GLY A 126 12.88 -20.06 1.74
CA GLY A 126 12.08 -21.14 2.33
C GLY A 126 11.39 -22.03 1.31
N GLY A 127 11.84 -22.03 0.05
CA GLY A 127 11.26 -22.89 -0.98
C GLY A 127 9.73 -22.77 -1.08
N VAL A 128 9.06 -23.90 -1.28
CA VAL A 128 7.59 -23.96 -1.39
C VAL A 128 6.91 -23.46 -0.12
N GLU A 129 7.49 -23.67 1.07
CA GLU A 129 6.91 -23.24 2.35
C GLU A 129 6.81 -21.71 2.45
N ASN A 130 7.87 -20.98 2.08
CA ASN A 130 7.82 -19.53 2.08
C ASN A 130 6.85 -18.97 1.03
N ALA A 131 6.75 -19.62 -0.14
CA ALA A 131 5.77 -19.25 -1.15
C ALA A 131 4.33 -19.43 -0.61
N VAL A 132 4.06 -20.54 0.08
CA VAL A 132 2.76 -20.81 0.72
C VAL A 132 2.45 -19.77 1.82
N LEU A 133 3.43 -19.43 2.66
CA LEU A 133 3.25 -18.36 3.65
C LEU A 133 2.94 -17.02 2.98
N ASN A 134 3.66 -16.67 1.91
CA ASN A 134 3.40 -15.45 1.16
C ASN A 134 2.00 -15.44 0.54
N LEU A 135 1.43 -16.57 0.08
CA LEU A 135 0.05 -16.61 -0.42
C LEU A 135 -1.00 -16.17 0.62
N THR A 136 -0.67 -16.19 1.91
CA THR A 136 -1.56 -15.73 2.98
C THR A 136 -1.37 -14.26 3.37
N MET A 137 -0.32 -13.59 2.85
CA MET A 137 0.07 -12.21 3.19
C MET A 137 0.54 -12.02 4.64
N VAL A 138 0.75 -13.11 5.42
CA VAL A 138 1.16 -13.04 6.84
C VAL A 138 2.64 -13.36 7.08
N GLN A 139 3.45 -13.52 6.03
CA GLN A 139 4.85 -13.93 6.12
C GLN A 139 5.67 -13.02 7.07
N ALA A 140 5.40 -11.72 7.08
CA ALA A 140 6.07 -10.77 7.95
C ALA A 140 5.77 -11.01 9.44
N ALA A 141 4.61 -11.57 9.78
CA ALA A 141 4.26 -11.92 11.16
C ALA A 141 5.14 -13.04 11.73
N TYR A 142 5.55 -13.96 10.86
CA TYR A 142 6.40 -15.10 11.19
C TYR A 142 7.90 -14.80 11.03
N GLY A 143 8.26 -13.54 10.76
CA GLY A 143 9.63 -13.15 10.41
C GLY A 143 10.11 -13.73 9.08
N GLY A 144 9.19 -14.28 8.28
CA GLY A 144 9.47 -14.90 6.98
C GLY A 144 9.74 -13.83 5.91
N PRO A 145 10.66 -14.10 4.97
CA PRO A 145 10.94 -13.18 3.89
C PRO A 145 9.75 -13.03 2.92
N SER A 146 9.52 -11.81 2.45
CA SER A 146 8.59 -11.60 1.34
C SER A 146 9.22 -12.04 0.03
N VAL A 147 8.46 -12.72 -0.84
CA VAL A 147 8.95 -13.13 -2.17
C VAL A 147 9.30 -11.93 -3.04
N ASP A 148 8.62 -10.80 -2.83
CA ASP A 148 8.99 -9.48 -3.33
C ASP A 148 9.14 -8.55 -2.12
N PRO A 149 10.25 -7.80 -1.96
CA PRO A 149 10.46 -6.94 -0.81
C PRO A 149 9.32 -5.94 -0.61
N SER A 150 8.72 -5.39 -1.68
CA SER A 150 7.65 -4.39 -1.60
C SER A 150 6.39 -4.88 -0.86
N TYR A 151 6.21 -6.19 -0.67
CA TYR A 151 5.03 -6.75 -0.01
C TYR A 151 4.97 -6.45 1.49
N TRP A 152 6.04 -5.90 2.08
CA TRP A 152 6.02 -5.39 3.44
C TRP A 152 4.89 -4.37 3.67
N THR A 153 4.56 -3.54 2.68
CA THR A 153 3.49 -2.51 2.79
C THR A 153 2.10 -3.14 2.91
N LEU A 154 1.87 -4.25 2.21
CA LEU A 154 0.61 -4.98 2.23
C LEU A 154 0.33 -5.57 3.60
N TRP A 155 1.37 -5.97 4.34
CA TRP A 155 1.23 -6.44 5.70
C TRP A 155 0.73 -5.33 6.65
N TRP A 156 1.23 -4.10 6.52
CA TRP A 156 0.69 -2.96 7.27
C TRP A 156 -0.76 -2.68 6.87
N GLU A 157 -1.07 -2.70 5.58
CA GLU A 157 -2.41 -2.46 5.09
C GLU A 157 -3.41 -3.54 5.56
N LEU A 158 -3.01 -4.83 5.56
CA LEU A 158 -3.82 -5.93 6.08
C LEU A 158 -4.12 -5.77 7.58
N ARG A 159 -3.12 -5.41 8.40
CA ARG A 159 -3.32 -5.16 9.83
C ARG A 159 -4.30 -4.00 10.07
N PHE A 160 -4.15 -2.90 9.33
CA PHE A 160 -5.12 -1.80 9.39
C PHE A 160 -6.54 -2.29 9.05
N TYR A 161 -6.70 -3.13 8.03
CA TYR A 161 -8.02 -3.65 7.66
C TYR A 161 -8.62 -4.53 8.74
N LEU A 162 -7.82 -5.34 9.43
CA LEU A 162 -8.26 -6.18 10.55
C LEU A 162 -8.69 -5.32 11.73
N ILE A 163 -7.91 -4.29 12.09
CA ILE A 163 -8.23 -3.33 13.15
C ILE A 163 -9.54 -2.59 12.82
N PHE A 164 -9.68 -2.09 11.58
CA PHE A 164 -10.88 -1.38 11.17
C PHE A 164 -12.11 -2.30 11.06
N ALA A 165 -11.90 -3.58 10.74
CA ALA A 165 -12.98 -4.58 10.71
C ALA A 165 -13.64 -4.74 12.09
N VAL A 166 -12.90 -4.58 13.19
CA VAL A 166 -13.48 -4.56 14.55
C VAL A 166 -14.46 -3.39 14.71
N VAL A 167 -14.12 -2.20 14.18
CA VAL A 167 -15.02 -1.04 14.20
C VAL A 167 -16.26 -1.29 13.34
N VAL A 168 -16.09 -1.93 12.18
CA VAL A 168 -17.22 -2.34 11.31
C VAL A 168 -18.12 -3.37 11.99
N MET A 169 -17.55 -4.32 12.74
CA MET A 169 -18.29 -5.35 13.48
C MET A 169 -19.25 -4.74 14.51
N VAL A 170 -18.78 -3.74 15.26
CA VAL A 170 -19.62 -3.01 16.23
C VAL A 170 -20.63 -2.09 15.52
N GLY A 171 -20.32 -1.68 14.29
CA GLY A 171 -21.13 -0.83 13.43
C GLY A 171 -20.62 0.60 13.38
N LEU A 172 -20.42 1.13 12.17
CA LEU A 172 -19.84 2.45 11.95
C LEU A 172 -20.86 3.56 12.24
N THR A 173 -20.55 4.38 13.25
CA THR A 173 -21.22 5.65 13.52
C THR A 173 -20.19 6.76 13.60
N TYR A 174 -20.58 8.02 13.37
CA TYR A 174 -19.67 9.16 13.48
C TYR A 174 -18.87 9.14 14.79
N ARG A 175 -19.56 9.01 15.93
CA ARG A 175 -18.94 9.00 17.27
C ARG A 175 -17.96 7.84 17.44
N ARG A 176 -18.28 6.64 16.96
CA ARG A 176 -17.42 5.46 17.09
C ARG A 176 -16.16 5.59 16.25
N VAL A 177 -16.27 6.13 15.03
CA VAL A 177 -15.11 6.33 14.16
C VAL A 177 -14.21 7.46 14.69
N VAL A 178 -14.79 8.54 15.23
CA VAL A 178 -14.02 9.58 15.93
C VAL A 178 -13.29 9.02 17.16
N ALA A 179 -13.99 8.24 17.99
CA ALA A 179 -13.38 7.59 19.15
C ALA A 179 -12.28 6.61 18.73
N PHE A 180 -12.48 5.86 17.65
CA PHE A 180 -11.46 5.00 17.06
C PHE A 180 -10.22 5.79 16.65
N CYS A 181 -10.37 6.90 15.93
CA CYS A 181 -9.24 7.75 15.56
C CYS A 181 -8.50 8.27 16.80
N ALA A 182 -9.21 8.78 17.81
CA ALA A 182 -8.60 9.31 19.02
C ALA A 182 -7.87 8.23 19.83
N LEU A 183 -8.51 7.08 20.05
CA LEU A 183 -7.93 5.96 20.79
C LEU A 183 -6.71 5.38 20.07
N TRP A 184 -6.77 5.26 18.74
CA TRP A 184 -5.64 4.75 17.97
C TRP A 184 -4.48 5.76 17.95
N THR A 185 -4.75 7.06 17.86
CA THR A 185 -3.72 8.10 18.00
C THR A 185 -3.02 8.01 19.36
N VAL A 186 -3.79 7.89 20.45
CA VAL A 186 -3.21 7.70 21.80
C VAL A 186 -2.42 6.39 21.86
N GLY A 187 -2.96 5.30 21.32
CA GLY A 187 -2.29 4.02 21.24
C GLY A 187 -0.94 4.09 20.51
N ALA A 188 -0.86 4.83 19.40
CA ALA A 188 0.39 5.04 18.65
C ALA A 188 1.42 5.81 19.48
N VAL A 189 1.02 6.88 20.17
CA VAL A 189 1.92 7.65 21.04
C VAL A 189 2.40 6.82 22.23
N VAL A 190 1.52 6.04 22.85
CA VAL A 190 1.88 5.17 23.99
C VAL A 190 2.78 4.02 23.53
N ALA A 191 2.50 3.41 22.38
CA ALA A 191 3.36 2.36 21.81
C ALA A 191 4.80 2.87 21.63
N GLU A 192 4.93 4.07 21.06
CA GLU A 192 6.20 4.73 20.88
C GLU A 192 6.91 5.03 22.20
N ALA A 193 6.20 5.54 23.20
CA ALA A 193 6.78 5.92 24.48
C ALA A 193 7.19 4.73 25.38
N THR A 194 6.61 3.55 25.15
CA THR A 194 6.77 2.38 26.04
C THR A 194 7.68 1.28 25.49
N ASP A 195 8.10 1.37 24.22
CA ASP A 195 8.86 0.33 23.49
C ASP A 195 8.23 -1.08 23.64
N ASN A 196 6.91 -1.14 23.80
CA ASN A 196 6.19 -2.39 24.01
C ASN A 196 5.88 -3.06 22.68
N LYS A 197 6.48 -4.22 22.42
CA LYS A 197 6.32 -4.97 21.17
C LYS A 197 4.86 -5.31 20.80
N LEU A 198 4.01 -5.59 21.79
CA LEU A 198 2.60 -5.90 21.53
C LEU A 198 1.83 -4.63 21.12
N LEU A 199 2.09 -3.51 21.80
CA LEU A 199 1.51 -2.23 21.42
C LEU A 199 2.03 -1.76 20.06
N ASP A 200 3.31 -1.95 19.75
CA ASP A 200 3.87 -1.62 18.43
C ASP A 200 3.21 -2.45 17.32
N LEU A 201 3.03 -3.76 17.56
CA LEU A 201 2.37 -4.68 16.61
C LEU A 201 0.94 -4.24 16.26
N VAL A 202 0.18 -3.79 17.27
CA VAL A 202 -1.24 -3.42 17.14
C VAL A 202 -1.43 -1.95 16.74
N ALA A 203 -0.73 -1.03 17.41
CA ALA A 203 -0.90 0.40 17.20
C ALA A 203 -0.18 0.90 15.95
N MET A 204 0.83 0.18 15.46
CA MET A 204 1.53 0.50 14.21
C MET A 204 2.02 1.97 14.16
N PRO A 205 2.73 2.47 15.19
CA PRO A 205 2.94 3.90 15.42
C PRO A 205 3.56 4.63 14.23
N GLN A 206 4.47 3.97 13.51
CA GLN A 206 5.14 4.50 12.33
C GLN A 206 4.18 4.94 11.20
N TYR A 207 3.09 4.21 10.97
CA TYR A 207 2.18 4.45 9.84
C TYR A 207 0.74 4.77 10.24
N ALA A 208 0.36 4.53 11.50
CA ALA A 208 -0.96 4.87 12.03
C ALA A 208 -1.39 6.32 11.76
N PRO A 209 -0.52 7.35 11.88
CA PRO A 209 -0.94 8.73 11.64
C PRO A 209 -1.52 8.96 10.24
N TYR A 210 -0.97 8.30 9.21
CA TYR A 210 -1.48 8.39 7.85
C TYR A 210 -2.85 7.72 7.73
N PHE A 211 -3.02 6.50 8.24
CA PHE A 211 -4.32 5.81 8.20
C PHE A 211 -5.39 6.59 8.97
N ILE A 212 -5.08 7.08 10.17
CA ILE A 212 -6.00 7.83 11.03
C ILE A 212 -6.41 9.15 10.37
N ALA A 213 -5.44 9.91 9.85
CA ALA A 213 -5.72 11.15 9.12
C ALA A 213 -6.60 10.88 7.89
N GLY A 214 -6.37 9.78 7.16
CA GLY A 214 -7.21 9.36 6.04
C GLY A 214 -8.67 9.11 6.45
N VAL A 215 -8.88 8.37 7.55
CA VAL A 215 -10.21 8.14 8.12
C VAL A 215 -10.86 9.46 8.55
N ALA A 216 -10.11 10.36 9.21
CA ALA A 216 -10.61 11.67 9.64
C ALA A 216 -10.98 12.55 8.43
N PHE A 217 -10.17 12.57 7.37
CA PHE A 217 -10.50 13.25 6.11
C PHE A 217 -11.78 12.71 5.49
N HIS A 218 -12.04 11.39 5.56
CA HIS A 218 -13.32 10.85 5.11
C HIS A 218 -14.51 11.34 5.96
N LEU A 219 -14.33 11.46 7.28
CA LEU A 219 -15.36 12.02 8.15
C LEU A 219 -15.64 13.49 7.83
N ILE A 220 -14.60 14.29 7.55
CA ILE A 220 -14.75 15.68 7.09
C ILE A 220 -15.53 15.73 5.77
N HIS A 221 -15.15 14.89 4.80
CA HIS A 221 -15.83 14.77 3.52
C HIS A 221 -17.32 14.42 3.66
N ARG A 222 -17.65 13.51 4.59
CA ARG A 222 -19.01 12.97 4.73
C ARG A 222 -19.92 13.81 5.62
N PHE A 223 -19.39 14.39 6.70
CA PHE A 223 -20.17 15.04 7.76
C PHE A 223 -19.84 16.52 7.97
N GLY A 224 -18.86 17.04 7.23
CA GLY A 224 -18.35 18.40 7.40
C GLY A 224 -17.20 18.49 8.41
N GLY A 225 -16.41 19.55 8.28
CA GLY A 225 -15.29 19.85 9.18
C GLY A 225 -15.76 20.44 10.52
N ASN A 226 -15.02 20.15 11.58
CA ASN A 226 -15.16 20.78 12.88
C ASN A 226 -13.81 20.76 13.60
N LEU A 227 -13.68 21.53 14.69
CA LEU A 227 -12.42 21.67 15.43
C LEU A 227 -11.85 20.34 15.91
N LEU A 228 -12.69 19.38 16.28
CA LEU A 228 -12.25 18.05 16.72
C LEU A 228 -11.60 17.26 15.58
N LEU A 229 -12.25 17.18 14.41
CA LEU A 229 -11.68 16.49 13.24
C LEU A 229 -10.42 17.18 12.73
N THR A 230 -10.41 18.52 12.70
CA THR A 230 -9.21 19.31 12.35
C THR A 230 -8.09 19.08 13.34
N GLY A 231 -8.41 19.00 14.65
CA GLY A 231 -7.44 18.66 15.69
C GLY A 231 -6.86 17.25 15.53
N ILE A 232 -7.69 16.25 15.20
CA ILE A 232 -7.23 14.88 14.90
C ILE A 232 -6.29 14.89 13.69
N VAL A 233 -6.67 15.55 12.59
CA VAL A 233 -5.82 15.64 11.39
C VAL A 233 -4.51 16.37 11.71
N GLY A 234 -4.58 17.52 12.39
CA GLY A 234 -3.40 18.31 12.74
C GLY A 234 -2.43 17.57 13.65
N PHE A 235 -2.93 16.86 14.66
CA PHE A 235 -2.08 16.06 15.54
C PHE A 235 -1.44 14.88 14.80
N ASN A 236 -2.19 14.16 13.97
CA ASN A 236 -1.63 13.07 13.17
C ASN A 236 -0.69 13.56 12.07
N TYR A 237 -0.85 14.79 11.57
CA TYR A 237 0.13 15.42 10.70
C TYR A 237 1.46 15.65 11.42
N LEU A 238 1.43 16.19 12.64
CA LEU A 238 2.65 16.36 13.45
C LEU A 238 3.31 15.02 13.79
N LEU A 239 2.52 13.99 14.12
CA LEU A 239 3.05 12.64 14.30
C LEU A 239 3.63 12.06 13.02
N ALA A 240 3.01 12.28 11.86
CA ALA A 240 3.53 11.84 10.58
C ALA A 240 4.90 12.46 10.28
N LEU A 241 5.08 13.76 10.55
CA LEU A 241 6.37 14.43 10.46
C LEU A 241 7.39 13.92 11.49
N HIS A 242 6.97 13.55 12.69
CA HIS A 242 7.86 12.99 13.70
C HIS A 242 8.34 11.57 13.33
N PHE A 243 7.44 10.72 12.85
CA PHE A 243 7.76 9.33 12.56
C PHE A 243 8.46 9.11 11.21
N VAL A 244 8.28 10.02 10.24
CA VAL A 244 8.91 9.90 8.92
C VAL A 244 10.44 9.98 9.00
N ASP A 245 11.00 10.63 10.02
CA ASP A 245 12.45 10.70 10.26
C ASP A 245 13.08 9.30 10.43
N ARG A 246 12.34 8.34 10.97
CA ARG A 246 12.79 6.94 11.10
C ARG A 246 12.90 6.26 9.73
N ASP A 247 11.94 6.54 8.84
CA ASP A 247 11.98 6.05 7.47
C ASP A 247 13.18 6.66 6.73
N ILE A 248 13.40 7.97 6.86
CA ILE A 248 14.54 8.67 6.24
C ILE A 248 15.86 7.98 6.60
N ALA A 249 16.10 7.69 7.88
CA ALA A 249 17.32 7.02 8.32
C ALA A 249 17.51 5.63 7.69
N SER A 250 16.41 4.89 7.46
CA SER A 250 16.45 3.60 6.75
C SER A 250 16.73 3.74 5.26
N GLN A 251 16.13 4.74 4.61
CA GLN A 251 16.22 4.96 3.17
C GLN A 251 17.57 5.57 2.75
N ILE A 252 18.17 6.42 3.59
CA ILE A 252 19.53 6.94 3.38
C ILE A 252 20.54 5.80 3.25
N ARG A 253 20.42 4.76 4.09
CA ARG A 253 21.31 3.58 4.03
C ARG A 253 21.16 2.78 2.72
N GLU A 254 19.99 2.80 2.10
CA GLU A 254 19.72 2.07 0.85
C GLU A 254 20.09 2.86 -0.42
N SER A 255 20.08 4.20 -0.34
CA SER A 255 20.10 5.07 -1.52
C SER A 255 21.44 5.78 -1.78
N ASP A 256 22.45 5.55 -0.93
CA ASP A 256 23.80 6.13 -1.02
C ASP A 256 23.84 7.69 -1.06
N ILE A 257 22.75 8.34 -0.66
CA ILE A 257 22.64 9.82 -0.61
C ILE A 257 23.14 10.35 0.73
N THR A 258 24.06 11.31 0.68
CA THR A 258 24.71 11.95 1.85
C THR A 258 24.16 13.34 2.22
N ALA A 259 23.23 13.91 1.45
CA ALA A 259 22.71 15.25 1.71
C ALA A 259 21.39 15.20 2.51
N ARG A 260 21.30 15.97 3.61
CA ARG A 260 20.10 16.08 4.46
C ARG A 260 18.88 16.52 3.66
N THR A 261 17.82 15.73 3.77
CA THR A 261 16.62 15.76 2.92
C THR A 261 15.32 16.05 3.69
N ASP A 262 15.46 16.32 4.99
CA ASP A 262 14.36 16.34 5.96
C ASP A 262 13.31 17.40 5.60
N GLU A 263 13.74 18.56 5.07
CA GLU A 263 12.84 19.62 4.62
C GLU A 263 12.00 19.21 3.40
N LEU A 264 12.58 18.49 2.44
CA LEU A 264 11.85 18.05 1.24
C LEU A 264 10.87 16.93 1.59
N VAL A 265 11.25 16.04 2.50
CA VAL A 265 10.36 15.00 3.03
C VAL A 265 9.20 15.63 3.80
N ALA A 266 9.48 16.59 4.69
CA ALA A 266 8.44 17.32 5.41
C ALA A 266 7.51 18.08 4.45
N LEU A 267 8.06 18.73 3.41
CA LEU A 267 7.28 19.39 2.37
C LEU A 267 6.38 18.40 1.61
N ALA A 268 6.91 17.23 1.23
CA ALA A 268 6.12 16.20 0.55
C ALA A 268 4.98 15.68 1.43
N VAL A 269 5.24 15.36 2.70
CA VAL A 269 4.22 14.95 3.67
C VAL A 269 3.17 16.06 3.83
N THR A 270 3.59 17.32 3.93
CA THR A 270 2.69 18.48 3.98
C THR A 270 1.79 18.53 2.76
N CYS A 271 2.37 18.42 1.56
CA CYS A 271 1.63 18.38 0.30
C CYS A 271 0.61 17.23 0.26
N PHE A 272 0.94 16.05 0.79
CA PHE A 272 0.00 14.92 0.84
C PHE A 272 -1.21 15.23 1.72
N PHE A 273 -0.99 15.82 2.90
CA PHE A 273 -2.08 16.24 3.79
C PHE A 273 -2.92 17.36 3.18
N LEU A 274 -2.30 18.33 2.51
CA LEU A 274 -3.02 19.41 1.82
C LEU A 274 -3.87 18.88 0.66
N VAL A 275 -3.34 17.98 -0.16
CA VAL A 275 -4.10 17.33 -1.24
C VAL A 275 -5.29 16.56 -0.68
N MET A 276 -5.10 15.82 0.42
CA MET A 276 -6.20 15.09 1.05
C MET A 276 -7.20 16.01 1.74
N ALA A 277 -6.78 17.17 2.25
CA ALA A 277 -7.69 18.21 2.73
C ALA A 277 -8.54 18.78 1.58
N MET A 278 -7.94 19.05 0.41
CA MET A 278 -8.68 19.48 -0.78
C MET A 278 -9.71 18.43 -1.23
N VAL A 279 -9.37 17.14 -1.19
CA VAL A 279 -10.34 16.06 -1.41
C VAL A 279 -11.43 16.10 -0.35
N ALA A 280 -11.07 16.19 0.92
CA ALA A 280 -12.04 16.17 2.03
C ALA A 280 -13.01 17.36 2.01
N LEU A 281 -12.61 18.49 1.43
CA LEU A 281 -13.41 19.71 1.29
C LEU A 281 -14.14 19.81 -0.05
N HIS A 282 -14.20 18.72 -0.83
CA HIS A 282 -14.89 18.65 -2.14
C HIS A 282 -14.31 19.61 -3.21
N VAL A 283 -13.09 20.13 -3.02
CA VAL A 283 -12.45 21.06 -3.97
C VAL A 283 -12.13 20.36 -5.30
N LEU A 284 -11.84 19.06 -5.23
CA LEU A 284 -11.35 18.26 -6.36
C LEU A 284 -12.41 17.35 -6.98
N ASP A 285 -13.67 17.45 -6.55
CA ASP A 285 -14.79 16.62 -7.03
C ASP A 285 -15.04 16.76 -8.53
N ARG A 286 -14.66 17.90 -9.12
CA ARG A 286 -14.76 18.14 -10.57
C ARG A 286 -13.79 17.29 -11.39
N ILE A 287 -12.77 16.70 -10.75
CA ILE A 287 -11.76 15.87 -11.40
C ILE A 287 -12.21 14.40 -11.35
N ASP A 288 -13.18 14.04 -12.20
CA ASP A 288 -13.71 12.68 -12.33
C ASP A 288 -13.62 12.16 -13.77
N TRP A 289 -12.41 12.21 -14.33
CA TRP A 289 -12.16 11.70 -15.68
C TRP A 289 -12.18 10.18 -15.71
N ARG A 290 -12.84 9.59 -16.72
CA ARG A 290 -13.03 8.12 -16.84
C ARG A 290 -11.73 7.31 -16.81
N TRP A 291 -10.63 7.88 -17.30
CA TRP A 291 -9.32 7.22 -17.29
C TRP A 291 -8.73 7.11 -15.87
N LEU A 292 -9.11 7.99 -14.93
CA LEU A 292 -8.64 7.92 -13.55
C LEU A 292 -9.12 6.64 -12.87
N THR A 293 -10.36 6.20 -13.16
CA THR A 293 -10.84 4.90 -12.66
C THR A 293 -10.03 3.73 -13.24
N VAL A 294 -9.54 3.86 -14.48
CA VAL A 294 -8.63 2.86 -15.08
C VAL A 294 -7.27 2.91 -14.39
N ALA A 295 -6.73 4.11 -14.16
CA ALA A 295 -5.48 4.35 -13.45
C ALA A 295 -5.48 3.71 -12.05
N GLY A 296 -6.51 3.99 -11.23
CA GLY A 296 -6.62 3.39 -9.91
C GLY A 296 -6.77 1.88 -9.95
N ALA A 297 -7.43 1.33 -10.98
CA ALA A 297 -7.56 -0.12 -11.13
C ALA A 297 -6.28 -0.80 -11.62
N LEU A 298 -5.36 -0.09 -12.27
CA LEU A 298 -4.05 -0.62 -12.67
C LEU A 298 -2.97 -0.42 -11.60
N SER A 299 -3.16 0.57 -10.71
CA SER A 299 -2.19 0.91 -9.66
C SER A 299 -1.77 -0.29 -8.80
N TYR A 300 -2.73 -1.15 -8.42
CA TYR A 300 -2.46 -2.28 -7.54
C TYR A 300 -1.68 -3.43 -8.23
N PRO A 301 -2.12 -4.00 -9.37
CA PRO A 301 -1.31 -4.98 -10.08
C PRO A 301 0.07 -4.43 -10.49
N LEU A 302 0.15 -3.16 -10.91
CA LEU A 302 1.43 -2.52 -11.22
C LEU A 302 2.36 -2.51 -10.00
N TYR A 303 1.85 -2.07 -8.84
CA TYR A 303 2.60 -2.06 -7.59
C TYR A 303 3.06 -3.47 -7.18
N LEU A 304 2.25 -4.51 -7.38
CA LEU A 304 2.62 -5.87 -6.98
C LEU A 304 3.78 -6.48 -7.79
N MET A 305 4.03 -5.97 -8.99
CA MET A 305 4.98 -6.57 -9.93
C MET A 305 6.17 -5.66 -10.25
N HIS A 306 6.17 -4.42 -9.76
CA HIS A 306 7.17 -3.43 -10.19
C HIS A 306 8.59 -3.73 -9.70
N GLN A 307 8.79 -4.35 -8.53
CA GLN A 307 10.11 -4.42 -7.91
C GLN A 307 10.91 -5.62 -8.45
N VAL A 308 10.62 -6.85 -8.03
CA VAL A 308 11.39 -8.04 -8.47
C VAL A 308 11.30 -8.24 -9.97
N ILE A 309 10.09 -8.32 -10.51
CA ILE A 309 9.88 -8.60 -11.94
C ILE A 309 10.39 -7.42 -12.77
N GLY A 310 10.18 -6.18 -12.32
CA GLY A 310 10.74 -4.99 -12.98
C GLY A 310 12.26 -5.00 -13.01
N PHE A 311 12.94 -5.38 -11.93
CA PHE A 311 14.39 -5.54 -11.92
C PHE A 311 14.88 -6.63 -12.85
N VAL A 312 14.12 -7.72 -12.99
CA VAL A 312 14.41 -8.74 -14.01
C VAL A 312 14.37 -8.15 -15.41
N VAL A 313 13.31 -7.43 -15.75
CA VAL A 313 13.19 -6.79 -17.06
C VAL A 313 14.33 -5.80 -17.31
N ILE A 314 14.67 -4.95 -16.33
CA ILE A 314 15.77 -3.98 -16.44
C ILE A 314 17.09 -4.69 -16.75
N ARG A 315 17.40 -5.74 -15.99
CA ARG A 315 18.67 -6.47 -16.10
C ARG A 315 18.84 -7.14 -17.47
N GLU A 316 17.76 -7.69 -18.02
CA GLU A 316 17.79 -8.37 -19.31
C GLU A 316 17.82 -7.37 -20.47
N LEU A 317 17.29 -6.15 -20.30
CA LEU A 317 17.26 -5.11 -21.34
C LEU A 317 18.48 -4.18 -21.35
N ARG A 318 19.13 -3.94 -20.20
CA ARG A 318 20.27 -3.01 -20.08
C ARG A 318 21.45 -3.29 -21.04
N PRO A 319 21.76 -4.53 -21.49
CA PRO A 319 22.84 -4.73 -22.45
C PRO A 319 22.52 -4.22 -23.86
N TYR A 320 21.24 -3.99 -24.17
CA TYR A 320 20.76 -3.70 -25.53
C TYR A 320 20.28 -2.26 -25.71
N LEU A 321 19.94 -1.56 -24.64
CA LEU A 321 19.26 -0.27 -24.66
C LEU A 321 19.92 0.71 -23.69
N SER A 322 19.80 2.01 -23.97
CA SER A 322 20.22 3.06 -23.02
C SER A 322 19.35 3.04 -21.76
N PRO A 323 19.85 3.52 -20.60
CA PRO A 323 19.09 3.47 -19.35
C PRO A 323 17.68 4.09 -19.41
N PRO A 324 17.47 5.28 -20.02
CA PRO A 324 16.12 5.82 -20.17
C PRO A 324 15.22 4.94 -21.06
N ALA A 325 15.76 4.33 -22.11
CA ALA A 325 15.01 3.45 -23.00
C ALA A 325 14.60 2.16 -22.29
N VAL A 326 15.47 1.58 -21.46
CA VAL A 326 15.15 0.42 -20.61
C VAL A 326 14.00 0.75 -19.66
N VAL A 327 14.05 1.88 -18.96
CA VAL A 327 12.97 2.32 -18.05
C VAL A 327 11.65 2.48 -18.80
N ALA A 328 11.65 3.11 -19.98
CA ALA A 328 10.46 3.29 -20.78
C ALA A 328 9.85 1.95 -21.26
N VAL A 329 10.68 1.05 -21.79
CA VAL A 329 10.24 -0.28 -22.24
C VAL A 329 9.75 -1.13 -21.07
N ALA A 330 10.46 -1.12 -19.94
CA ALA A 330 10.05 -1.82 -18.73
C ALA A 330 8.72 -1.29 -18.19
N LEU A 331 8.50 0.03 -18.21
CA LEU A 331 7.25 0.64 -17.75
C LEU A 331 6.08 0.22 -18.63
N ILE A 332 6.25 0.27 -19.95
CA ILE A 332 5.24 -0.19 -20.91
C ILE A 332 4.93 -1.67 -20.66
N ALA A 333 5.96 -2.52 -20.53
CA ALA A 333 5.80 -3.94 -20.26
C ALA A 333 5.02 -4.19 -18.95
N MET A 334 5.34 -3.47 -17.88
CA MET A 334 4.65 -3.59 -16.59
C MET A 334 3.21 -3.08 -16.63
N VAL A 335 2.93 -1.98 -17.34
CA VAL A 335 1.56 -1.48 -17.52
C VAL A 335 0.72 -2.45 -18.34
N VAL A 336 1.29 -3.04 -19.40
CA VAL A 336 0.64 -4.09 -20.19
C VAL A 336 0.35 -5.30 -19.31
N LEU A 337 1.35 -5.78 -18.55
CA LEU A 337 1.19 -6.91 -17.64
C LEU A 337 0.11 -6.63 -16.58
N ALA A 338 0.13 -5.45 -15.95
CA ALA A 338 -0.90 -5.02 -14.99
C ALA A 338 -2.30 -5.03 -15.61
N HIS A 339 -2.41 -4.60 -16.87
CA HIS A 339 -3.67 -4.64 -17.62
C HIS A 339 -4.16 -6.07 -17.87
N LEU A 340 -3.25 -6.98 -18.27
CA LEU A 340 -3.55 -8.39 -18.48
C LEU A 340 -4.00 -9.06 -17.18
N VAL A 341 -3.26 -8.88 -16.08
CA VAL A 341 -3.62 -9.41 -14.75
C VAL A 341 -4.99 -8.92 -14.31
N ARG A 342 -5.25 -7.62 -14.48
CA ARG A 342 -6.56 -7.05 -14.16
C ARG A 342 -7.69 -7.72 -14.94
N HIS A 343 -7.51 -7.94 -16.24
CA HIS A 343 -8.55 -8.47 -17.10
C HIS A 343 -8.76 -9.98 -16.91
N PHE A 344 -7.68 -10.75 -16.89
CA PHE A 344 -7.69 -12.22 -16.93
C PHE A 344 -7.66 -12.89 -15.55
N VAL A 345 -7.24 -12.18 -14.50
CA VAL A 345 -7.10 -12.75 -13.15
C VAL A 345 -8.00 -12.00 -12.16
N GLU A 346 -7.75 -10.71 -11.96
CA GLU A 346 -8.39 -9.93 -10.89
C GLU A 346 -9.91 -9.87 -11.05
N ARG A 347 -10.39 -9.50 -12.24
CA ARG A 347 -11.83 -9.41 -12.53
C ARG A 347 -12.57 -10.76 -12.42
N PRO A 348 -12.14 -11.85 -13.08
CA PRO A 348 -12.85 -13.11 -13.01
C PRO A 348 -12.80 -13.72 -11.60
N MET A 349 -11.61 -13.83 -11.00
CA MET A 349 -11.47 -14.41 -9.66
C MET A 349 -12.14 -13.53 -8.59
N GLY A 350 -12.04 -12.21 -8.71
CA GLY A 350 -12.73 -11.29 -7.80
C GLY A 350 -14.26 -11.41 -7.86
N ARG A 351 -14.84 -11.62 -9.06
CA ARG A 351 -16.29 -11.90 -9.20
C ARG A 351 -16.65 -13.24 -8.57
N TRP A 352 -15.84 -14.27 -8.79
CA TRP A 352 -16.05 -15.60 -8.22
C TRP A 352 -15.99 -15.57 -6.69
N LEU A 353 -14.92 -15.03 -6.11
CA LEU A 353 -14.76 -14.85 -4.66
C LEU A 353 -15.90 -14.04 -4.05
N ARG A 354 -16.30 -12.94 -4.70
CA ARG A 354 -17.40 -12.12 -4.23
C ARG A 354 -18.71 -12.90 -4.16
N ARG A 355 -19.03 -13.68 -5.19
CA ARG A 355 -20.25 -14.52 -5.20
C ARG A 355 -20.19 -15.60 -4.13
N GLY A 356 -19.10 -16.37 -4.09
CA GLY A 356 -18.92 -17.46 -3.13
C GLY A 356 -19.01 -16.97 -1.68
N LEU A 357 -18.19 -15.97 -1.30
CA LEU A 357 -18.20 -15.46 0.08
C LEU A 357 -19.53 -14.83 0.47
N THR A 358 -20.19 -14.10 -0.45
CA THR A 358 -21.51 -13.52 -0.15
C THR A 358 -22.54 -14.61 0.11
N GLN A 359 -22.53 -15.69 -0.68
CA GLN A 359 -23.41 -16.84 -0.47
C GLN A 359 -23.09 -17.57 0.85
N SER A 360 -21.82 -17.80 1.17
CA SER A 360 -21.41 -18.42 2.43
C SER A 360 -21.84 -17.61 3.65
N PHE A 361 -21.67 -16.28 3.63
CA PHE A 361 -22.15 -15.42 4.72
C PHE A 361 -23.67 -15.28 4.78
N ALA A 362 -24.38 -15.50 3.66
CA ALA A 362 -25.84 -15.58 3.67
C ALA A 362 -26.29 -16.90 4.32
N ALA A 363 -25.71 -18.04 3.93
CA ALA A 363 -25.98 -19.35 4.50
C ALA A 363 -25.74 -19.38 6.02
N LEU A 364 -24.60 -18.88 6.49
CA LEU A 364 -24.29 -18.78 7.93
C LEU A 364 -25.34 -17.98 8.72
N ARG A 365 -25.90 -16.92 8.13
CA ARG A 365 -26.96 -16.13 8.76
C ARG A 365 -28.32 -16.85 8.77
N HIS A 366 -28.58 -17.70 7.79
CA HIS A 366 -29.79 -18.52 7.75
C HIS A 366 -29.72 -19.70 8.71
N GLU A 367 -28.54 -20.32 8.87
CA GLU A 367 -28.28 -21.41 9.81
C GLU A 367 -28.05 -20.96 11.26
N SER A 368 -27.95 -19.65 11.50
CA SER A 368 -28.01 -19.04 12.83
C SER A 368 -29.42 -18.49 13.11
N PRO A 369 -30.47 -19.33 13.28
CA PRO A 369 -31.74 -18.83 13.77
C PRO A 369 -31.54 -18.27 15.17
N ALA A 370 -32.34 -17.26 15.53
CA ALA A 370 -32.25 -16.53 16.78
C ALA A 370 -32.24 -17.42 18.04
N GLU A 371 -31.05 -17.82 18.50
CA GLU A 371 -30.82 -18.44 19.82
C GLU A 371 -30.86 -17.43 20.98
N LEU A 372 -31.53 -16.28 20.80
CA LEU A 372 -31.74 -15.30 21.87
C LEU A 372 -33.21 -14.81 21.94
N SER A 373 -34.17 -15.67 21.58
CA SER A 373 -35.56 -15.50 22.01
C SER A 373 -35.97 -16.40 23.19
N ARG A 374 -35.01 -17.10 23.82
CA ARG A 374 -35.22 -17.88 25.06
C ARG A 374 -33.98 -17.88 25.95
N ASN A 375 -33.89 -16.90 26.84
CA ASN A 375 -33.79 -17.08 28.30
C ASN A 375 -33.64 -15.74 29.01
#